data_AF-A0A6F9BCU8-F1
#
_entry.id   AF-A0A6F9BCU8-F1
#
_cell.length_a   1.000
_cell.length_b   1.000
_cell.length_c   1.000
_cell.angle_alpha   90.00
_cell.angle_beta   90.00
_cell.angle_gamma   90.00
#
_symmetry.space_group_name_H-M   'P 1'
#
loop_
_entity.id
_entity.type
_entity.pdbx_description
1 polymer ?
#
loop_
_entity_poly.entity_id
_entity_poly.type
_entity_poly.pdbx_seq_one_letter_code
_entity_poly.pdbx_strand_id
1 'polypeptide(L)'
;MRDSQPAPNAPWLGESWRVAVVPGCSSGCQGTQCQACSDSEKNAYSTRCGIIADKSGPFKECHAYVVHCVFDVCAMDRDRGTLCKSIQAYAIACQLAGAQIQAWRSSSFCPVSCPANSHYELCSDTCGTSCASLVDSFTCSASCFEGCPCDVGFASDGDKCVSMDTCGCVYEGQYLRVGQVVVTKGCDSKCVCQASGLVRYEKRICASGEVCGVKNEVRGCQLKHGHCMVHPGAHFTTFDCMRGVMGLGAFEVASLCDQTSAQWFRVVVDVRVCSNGAYPNVATVYVFFKDVTVTVNSQHNTWVSKAEGRVMREWMRHTPQSTFTVAAVNGKNVSLTSTPANQLFVSIADRTVVIKRVSGYKGIVKDDMTTADRQSSTDVTVIVSSWRLGTSLA
;
A
#
# COMPACT_ATOMS: atom_id res chain seq x y z
N MET A 1 22.16 -5.47 -15.06
CA MET A 1 21.33 -6.12 -14.02
C MET A 1 21.52 -5.37 -12.70
N ARG A 2 20.75 -5.64 -11.64
CA ARG A 2 20.86 -4.92 -10.34
C ARG A 2 22.24 -5.05 -9.67
N ASP A 3 22.98 -6.08 -10.05
CA ASP A 3 24.36 -6.37 -9.66
C ASP A 3 25.41 -5.72 -10.61
N SER A 4 24.97 -4.79 -11.48
CA SER A 4 25.79 -4.12 -12.50
C SER A 4 26.44 -5.05 -13.53
N GLN A 5 26.03 -6.33 -13.60
CA GLN A 5 26.53 -7.25 -14.61
C GLN A 5 25.67 -7.18 -15.90
N PRO A 6 26.27 -7.47 -17.08
CA PRO A 6 25.52 -7.62 -18.32
C PRO A 6 24.53 -8.79 -18.22
N ALA A 7 23.29 -8.57 -18.65
CA ALA A 7 22.34 -9.68 -18.77
C ALA A 7 22.68 -10.52 -20.03
N PRO A 8 22.53 -11.86 -19.97
CA PRO A 8 22.76 -12.73 -21.13
C PRO A 8 21.70 -12.54 -22.24
N ASN A 9 20.51 -12.05 -21.92
CA ASN A 9 19.45 -11.74 -22.87
C ASN A 9 18.40 -10.77 -22.26
N ALA A 10 17.49 -10.24 -23.10
CA ALA A 10 16.47 -9.27 -22.69
C ALA A 10 15.46 -9.81 -21.66
N PRO A 11 14.94 -11.06 -21.76
CA PRO A 11 14.07 -11.63 -20.70
C PRO A 11 14.77 -11.68 -19.34
N TRP A 12 16.05 -12.09 -19.30
CA TRP A 12 16.82 -12.15 -18.07
C TRP A 12 17.07 -10.77 -17.47
N LEU A 13 17.29 -9.77 -18.34
CA LEU A 13 17.36 -8.37 -17.90
C LEU A 13 16.05 -7.98 -17.20
N GLY A 14 14.90 -8.18 -17.84
CA GLY A 14 13.59 -7.85 -17.26
C GLY A 14 13.34 -8.51 -15.91
N GLU A 15 13.63 -9.82 -15.80
CA GLU A 15 13.50 -10.59 -14.57
C GLU A 15 14.39 -10.03 -13.44
N SER A 16 15.62 -9.61 -13.75
CA SER A 16 16.54 -9.03 -12.76
C SER A 16 16.05 -7.71 -12.15
N TRP A 17 15.10 -7.03 -12.81
CA TRP A 17 14.51 -5.77 -12.34
C TRP A 17 13.18 -5.96 -11.60
N ARG A 18 12.66 -7.18 -11.45
CA ARG A 18 11.39 -7.46 -10.78
C ARG A 18 11.38 -6.95 -9.32
N VAL A 19 10.34 -6.20 -8.95
CA VAL A 19 10.18 -5.63 -7.59
C VAL A 19 9.39 -6.53 -6.65
N ALA A 20 8.53 -7.40 -7.17
CA ALA A 20 7.75 -8.36 -6.40
C ALA A 20 7.33 -9.55 -7.27
N VAL A 21 7.10 -10.71 -6.65
CA VAL A 21 6.49 -11.86 -7.32
C VAL A 21 4.97 -11.73 -7.19
N VAL A 22 4.28 -11.62 -8.32
CA VAL A 22 2.81 -11.55 -8.37
C VAL A 22 2.28 -12.91 -8.85
N PRO A 23 1.45 -13.61 -8.07
CA PRO A 23 0.84 -14.87 -8.50
C PRO A 23 0.07 -14.68 -9.81
N GLY A 24 0.35 -15.53 -10.81
CA GLY A 24 -0.26 -15.43 -12.15
C GLY A 24 0.52 -14.59 -13.16
N CYS A 25 1.60 -13.90 -12.76
CA CYS A 25 2.50 -13.21 -13.69
C CYS A 25 3.75 -14.05 -13.99
N SER A 26 4.11 -14.16 -15.27
CA SER A 26 5.34 -14.81 -15.76
C SER A 26 6.41 -13.78 -16.14
N SER A 27 7.69 -14.19 -16.13
CA SER A 27 8.86 -13.37 -16.49
C SER A 27 8.95 -13.00 -17.98
N GLY A 28 8.01 -13.48 -18.78
CA GLY A 28 7.89 -13.19 -20.20
C GLY A 28 6.52 -13.62 -20.72
N CYS A 29 6.24 -13.22 -21.96
CA CYS A 29 5.05 -13.66 -22.67
C CYS A 29 5.17 -15.17 -22.96
N GLN A 30 4.22 -15.97 -22.46
CA GLN A 30 4.17 -17.42 -22.68
C GLN A 30 2.81 -17.85 -23.26
N GLY A 31 2.81 -18.87 -24.13
CA GLY A 31 1.59 -19.49 -24.68
C GLY A 31 1.08 -18.87 -25.99
N THR A 32 -0.15 -19.22 -26.37
CA THR A 32 -0.77 -18.86 -27.67
C THR A 32 -1.01 -17.36 -27.85
N GLN A 33 -1.22 -16.64 -26.75
CA GLN A 33 -1.30 -15.18 -26.72
C GLN A 33 0.01 -14.45 -27.06
N CYS A 34 1.12 -15.19 -27.15
CA CYS A 34 2.44 -14.69 -27.56
C CYS A 34 2.87 -15.27 -28.91
N GLN A 35 1.94 -15.89 -29.65
CA GLN A 35 2.23 -16.38 -30.99
C GLN A 35 2.56 -15.22 -31.91
N ALA A 36 3.71 -15.33 -32.57
CA ALA A 36 4.08 -14.46 -33.66
C ALA A 36 2.96 -14.45 -34.72
N CYS A 37 2.71 -13.28 -35.31
CA CYS A 37 1.85 -13.15 -36.48
C CYS A 37 2.19 -14.20 -37.54
N SER A 38 1.18 -14.65 -38.29
CA SER A 38 1.40 -15.34 -39.55
C SER A 38 2.16 -14.45 -40.53
N ASP A 39 2.74 -15.02 -41.58
CA ASP A 39 3.45 -14.22 -42.58
C ASP A 39 2.50 -13.29 -43.36
N SER A 40 1.22 -13.66 -43.52
CA SER A 40 0.21 -12.78 -44.10
C SER A 40 -0.12 -11.58 -43.20
N GLU A 41 -0.21 -11.80 -41.88
CA GLU A 41 -0.40 -10.73 -40.89
C GLU A 41 0.81 -9.80 -40.83
N LYS A 42 2.04 -10.36 -40.81
CA LYS A 42 3.28 -9.56 -40.87
C LYS A 42 3.31 -8.67 -42.12
N ASN A 43 2.93 -9.20 -43.28
CA ASN A 43 2.87 -8.42 -44.51
C ASN A 43 1.83 -7.29 -44.43
N ALA A 44 0.63 -7.57 -43.92
CA ALA A 44 -0.41 -6.56 -43.73
C ALA A 44 0.03 -5.44 -42.77
N TYR A 45 0.68 -5.79 -41.65
CA TYR A 45 1.21 -4.81 -40.70
C TYR A 45 2.46 -4.11 -41.21
N SER A 46 3.29 -4.76 -42.01
CA SER A 46 4.45 -4.14 -42.69
C SER A 46 3.99 -2.98 -43.56
N THR A 47 2.89 -3.13 -44.32
CA THR A 47 2.30 -2.03 -45.08
C THR A 47 1.84 -0.88 -44.18
N ARG A 48 1.20 -1.17 -43.04
CA ARG A 48 0.68 -0.15 -42.12
C ARG A 48 1.77 0.54 -41.29
N CYS A 49 2.81 -0.19 -40.93
CA CYS A 49 4.03 0.32 -40.31
C CYS A 49 4.94 1.04 -41.32
N GLY A 50 4.69 0.88 -42.63
CA GLY A 50 5.51 1.42 -43.71
C GLY A 50 5.69 2.93 -43.67
N ILE A 51 4.78 3.67 -43.02
CA ILE A 51 4.91 5.11 -42.79
C ILE A 51 6.21 5.49 -42.04
N ILE A 52 6.71 4.61 -41.17
CA ILE A 52 7.97 4.76 -40.43
C ILE A 52 9.18 4.64 -41.35
N ALA A 53 9.08 3.80 -42.40
CA ALA A 53 10.20 3.50 -43.30
C ALA A 53 10.16 4.32 -44.61
N ASP A 54 9.09 5.07 -44.86
CA ASP A 54 8.92 5.86 -46.06
C ASP A 54 9.91 7.03 -46.10
N LYS A 55 10.90 6.95 -46.99
CA LYS A 55 11.97 7.95 -47.14
C LYS A 55 11.47 9.32 -47.58
N SER A 56 10.26 9.39 -48.12
CA SER A 56 9.60 10.65 -48.49
C SER A 56 8.45 10.99 -47.54
N GLY A 57 8.22 10.16 -46.51
CA GLY A 57 7.12 10.26 -45.57
C GLY A 57 7.39 11.24 -44.42
N PRO A 58 6.49 11.26 -43.42
CA PRO A 58 6.50 12.25 -42.36
C PRO A 58 7.72 12.14 -41.41
N PHE A 59 8.44 11.01 -41.45
CA PHE A 59 9.60 10.74 -40.61
C PHE A 59 10.92 10.70 -41.37
N LYS A 60 10.98 11.23 -42.59
CA LYS A 60 12.16 11.18 -43.48
C LYS A 60 13.50 11.57 -42.83
N GLU A 61 13.48 12.45 -41.82
CA GLU A 61 14.66 12.93 -41.10
C GLU A 61 15.14 11.98 -39.98
N CYS A 62 14.45 10.85 -39.73
CA CYS A 62 14.59 10.03 -38.50
C CYS A 62 14.92 8.55 -38.70
N HIS A 63 15.23 8.13 -39.92
CA HIS A 63 15.38 6.71 -40.24
C HIS A 63 16.60 6.00 -39.63
N ALA A 64 17.36 6.68 -38.77
CA ALA A 64 18.43 6.07 -37.97
C ALA A 64 17.89 5.24 -36.78
N TYR A 65 16.63 5.42 -36.37
CA TYR A 65 16.03 4.72 -35.23
C TYR A 65 15.24 3.47 -35.67
N VAL A 66 15.48 2.34 -35.01
CA VAL A 66 14.78 1.08 -35.28
C VAL A 66 13.65 0.90 -34.28
N VAL A 67 12.40 0.96 -34.75
CA VAL A 67 11.20 0.56 -33.98
C VAL A 67 10.63 -0.71 -34.58
N HIS A 68 10.34 -1.69 -33.73
CA HIS A 68 9.80 -2.98 -34.15
C HIS A 68 8.26 -2.93 -34.27
N CYS A 69 7.73 -1.99 -35.06
CA CYS A 69 6.29 -1.75 -35.17
C CYS A 69 5.47 -3.03 -35.50
N VAL A 70 5.96 -3.85 -36.43
CA VAL A 70 5.30 -5.14 -36.75
C VAL A 70 5.33 -6.09 -35.54
N PHE A 71 6.46 -6.16 -34.82
CA PHE A 71 6.57 -7.00 -33.64
C PHE A 71 5.61 -6.56 -32.54
N ASP A 72 5.54 -5.26 -32.23
CA ASP A 72 4.69 -4.71 -31.17
C ASP A 72 3.22 -5.04 -31.42
N VAL A 73 2.74 -4.83 -32.66
CA VAL A 73 1.36 -5.15 -33.06
C VAL A 73 1.09 -6.66 -32.98
N CYS A 74 2.07 -7.49 -33.35
CA CYS A 74 1.94 -8.94 -33.26
C CYS A 74 1.94 -9.44 -31.82
N ALA A 75 2.67 -8.78 -30.93
CA ALA A 75 2.79 -9.16 -29.52
C ALA A 75 1.62 -8.68 -28.66
N MET A 76 0.84 -7.68 -29.13
CA MET A 76 -0.20 -7.02 -28.33
C MET A 76 -1.54 -6.95 -29.08
N ASP A 77 -2.43 -7.92 -28.83
CA ASP A 77 -3.85 -8.01 -29.24
C ASP A 77 -4.20 -7.69 -30.71
N ARG A 78 -3.20 -7.48 -31.57
CA ARG A 78 -3.34 -7.22 -33.01
C ARG A 78 -4.29 -6.04 -33.32
N ASP A 79 -4.42 -5.11 -32.37
CA ASP A 79 -5.38 -4.03 -32.44
C ASP A 79 -4.80 -2.77 -33.13
N ARG A 80 -5.70 -1.89 -33.61
CA ARG A 80 -5.30 -0.62 -34.24
C ARG A 80 -4.64 0.33 -33.24
N GLY A 81 -4.95 0.24 -31.95
CA GLY A 81 -4.41 1.10 -30.90
C GLY A 81 -2.93 0.87 -30.66
N THR A 82 -2.48 -0.39 -30.62
CA THR A 82 -1.07 -0.78 -30.52
C THR A 82 -0.27 -0.24 -31.69
N LEU A 83 -0.77 -0.39 -32.93
CA LEU A 83 -0.11 0.19 -34.11
C LEU A 83 0.12 1.69 -33.91
N CYS A 84 -0.92 2.42 -33.52
CA CYS A 84 -0.83 3.87 -33.35
C CYS A 84 0.10 4.27 -32.20
N LYS A 85 0.14 3.49 -31.11
CA LYS A 85 1.07 3.69 -30.00
C LYS A 85 2.52 3.44 -30.42
N SER A 86 2.78 2.41 -31.24
CA SER A 86 4.13 2.10 -31.74
C SER A 86 4.63 3.20 -32.69
N ILE A 87 3.79 3.69 -33.61
CA ILE A 87 4.12 4.83 -34.47
C ILE A 87 4.30 6.11 -33.65
N GLN A 88 3.46 6.35 -32.65
CA GLN A 88 3.61 7.49 -31.74
C GLN A 88 4.93 7.42 -30.94
N ALA A 89 5.34 6.23 -30.48
CA ALA A 89 6.63 6.05 -29.83
C ALA A 89 7.80 6.39 -30.77
N TYR A 90 7.70 6.03 -32.05
CA TYR A 90 8.67 6.43 -33.07
C TYR A 90 8.68 7.94 -33.31
N ALA A 91 7.51 8.57 -33.40
CA ALA A 91 7.37 10.02 -33.53
C ALA A 91 8.03 10.76 -32.34
N ILE A 92 7.81 10.30 -31.11
CA ILE A 92 8.43 10.85 -29.90
C ILE A 92 9.95 10.68 -29.95
N ALA A 93 10.46 9.49 -30.31
CA ALA A 93 11.90 9.25 -30.41
C ALA A 93 12.56 10.17 -31.46
N CYS A 94 11.88 10.39 -32.58
CA CYS A 94 12.31 11.31 -33.63
C CYS A 94 12.36 12.77 -33.14
N GLN A 95 11.33 13.23 -32.44
CA GLN A 95 11.29 14.58 -31.83
C GLN A 95 12.35 14.76 -30.73
N LEU A 96 12.57 13.73 -29.90
CA LEU A 96 13.63 13.72 -28.88
C LEU A 96 15.04 13.86 -29.50
N ALA A 97 15.23 13.34 -30.72
CA ALA A 97 16.46 13.49 -31.48
C ALA A 97 16.62 14.88 -32.12
N GLY A 98 15.64 15.77 -31.98
CA GLY A 98 15.65 17.12 -32.55
C GLY A 98 15.22 17.18 -34.01
N ALA A 99 14.75 16.08 -34.59
CA ALA A 99 14.30 16.06 -35.97
C ALA A 99 12.87 16.60 -36.12
N GLN A 100 12.61 17.26 -37.24
CA GLN A 100 11.30 17.84 -37.56
C GLN A 100 10.44 16.81 -38.29
N ILE A 101 9.37 16.36 -37.63
CA ILE A 101 8.39 15.45 -38.22
C ILE A 101 7.25 16.21 -38.91
N GLN A 102 6.62 15.56 -39.89
CA GLN A 102 5.41 16.06 -40.53
C GLN A 102 4.16 15.34 -39.99
N ALA A 103 2.98 15.86 -40.31
CA ALA A 103 1.72 15.27 -39.88
C ALA A 103 1.59 13.82 -40.40
N TRP A 104 1.45 12.88 -39.46
CA TRP A 104 1.35 11.45 -39.76
C TRP A 104 -0.02 10.85 -39.41
N ARG A 105 -0.81 11.53 -38.57
CA ARG A 105 -2.19 11.16 -38.22
C ARG A 105 -3.19 11.75 -39.21
N SER A 106 -4.30 11.05 -39.39
CA SER A 106 -5.46 11.51 -40.17
C SER A 106 -6.76 10.95 -39.60
N SER A 107 -7.90 11.39 -40.14
CA SER A 107 -9.22 10.86 -39.76
C SER A 107 -9.35 9.35 -40.01
N SER A 108 -8.63 8.79 -40.98
CA SER A 108 -8.65 7.37 -41.34
C SER A 108 -7.46 6.58 -40.76
N PHE A 109 -6.40 7.25 -40.33
CA PHE A 109 -5.16 6.65 -39.83
C PHE A 109 -4.73 7.25 -38.49
N CYS A 110 -4.89 6.45 -37.42
CA CYS A 110 -4.55 6.84 -36.06
C CYS A 110 -5.17 8.19 -35.61
N PRO A 111 -6.50 8.36 -35.75
CA PRO A 111 -7.16 9.59 -35.34
C PRO A 111 -6.94 9.84 -33.85
N VAL A 112 -6.84 11.11 -33.50
CA VAL A 112 -6.62 11.59 -32.13
C VAL A 112 -7.77 12.53 -31.77
N SER A 113 -8.24 12.41 -30.53
CA SER A 113 -9.25 13.30 -29.96
C SER A 113 -8.60 14.01 -28.78
N CYS A 114 -8.69 15.33 -28.78
CA CYS A 114 -8.27 16.13 -27.64
C CYS A 114 -9.46 16.37 -26.69
N PRO A 115 -9.21 16.60 -25.39
CA PRO A 115 -10.22 17.07 -24.45
C PRO A 115 -10.93 18.34 -24.92
N ALA A 116 -12.08 18.66 -24.30
CA ALA A 116 -12.73 19.95 -24.55
C ALA A 116 -11.79 21.12 -24.24
N ASN A 117 -11.88 22.19 -25.04
CA ASN A 117 -11.03 23.38 -24.94
C ASN A 117 -9.53 23.11 -25.16
N SER A 118 -9.23 22.15 -26.03
CA SER A 118 -7.88 21.87 -26.52
C SER A 118 -7.95 21.40 -27.96
N HIS A 119 -6.83 21.52 -28.65
CA HIS A 119 -6.69 21.07 -30.03
C HIS A 119 -5.41 20.26 -30.19
N TYR A 120 -5.33 19.49 -31.27
CA TYR A 120 -4.17 18.67 -31.55
C TYR A 120 -3.07 19.52 -32.20
N GLU A 121 -1.85 19.36 -31.71
CA GLU A 121 -0.65 19.90 -32.34
C GLU A 121 0.46 18.83 -32.41
N LEU A 122 1.20 18.82 -33.51
CA LEU A 122 2.32 17.90 -33.70
C LEU A 122 3.54 18.28 -32.85
N CYS A 123 3.67 19.56 -32.51
CA CYS A 123 4.79 20.14 -31.77
C CYS A 123 4.21 21.13 -30.76
N SER A 124 3.68 20.58 -29.67
CA SER A 124 3.02 21.34 -28.62
C SER A 124 3.95 21.64 -27.44
N ASP A 125 3.76 22.81 -26.84
CA ASP A 125 4.24 23.10 -25.49
C ASP A 125 3.12 22.78 -24.48
N THR A 126 3.04 21.53 -24.05
CA THR A 126 2.08 21.10 -23.02
C THR A 126 2.47 21.50 -21.60
N CYS A 127 3.64 22.11 -21.44
CA CYS A 127 4.26 22.39 -20.15
C CYS A 127 4.03 23.85 -19.75
N GLY A 128 4.15 24.80 -20.70
CA GLY A 128 4.10 26.24 -20.41
C GLY A 128 2.80 26.74 -19.78
N THR A 129 1.65 26.13 -20.08
CA THR A 129 0.32 26.65 -19.70
C THR A 129 -0.51 25.66 -18.89
N SER A 130 -0.09 25.41 -17.65
CA SER A 130 -0.84 24.63 -16.67
C SER A 130 -1.31 25.52 -15.51
N CYS A 131 -2.37 25.11 -14.83
CA CYS A 131 -2.79 25.83 -13.62
C CYS A 131 -1.69 25.88 -12.55
N ALA A 132 -0.78 24.89 -12.52
CA ALA A 132 0.38 24.89 -11.65
C ALA A 132 1.44 25.95 -12.08
N SER A 133 1.66 26.15 -13.39
CA SER A 133 2.66 27.13 -13.88
C SER A 133 2.25 28.58 -13.65
N LEU A 134 0.95 28.84 -13.49
CA LEU A 134 0.45 30.18 -13.17
C LEU A 134 0.84 30.65 -11.77
N VAL A 135 1.15 29.72 -10.86
CA VAL A 135 1.45 30.04 -9.46
C VAL A 135 2.93 29.89 -9.14
N ASP A 136 3.62 28.95 -9.79
CA ASP A 136 5.06 28.78 -9.65
C ASP A 136 5.73 28.55 -11.01
N SER A 137 6.87 29.21 -11.23
CA SER A 137 7.59 29.09 -12.49
C SER A 137 8.39 27.79 -12.51
N PHE A 138 8.12 26.92 -13.47
CA PHE A 138 8.97 25.77 -13.74
C PHE A 138 9.58 25.84 -15.14
N THR A 139 10.79 25.35 -15.26
CA THR A 139 11.50 25.25 -16.54
C THR A 139 10.97 24.08 -17.34
N CYS A 140 10.34 24.39 -18.47
CA CYS A 140 9.95 23.41 -19.46
C CYS A 140 11.11 23.04 -20.37
N SER A 141 11.10 21.81 -20.90
CA SER A 141 12.01 21.44 -21.98
C SER A 141 11.73 22.32 -23.20
N ALA A 142 12.79 22.75 -23.90
CA ALA A 142 12.64 23.41 -25.19
C ALA A 142 12.20 22.45 -26.31
N SER A 143 12.26 21.14 -26.07
CA SER A 143 11.78 20.12 -27.00
C SER A 143 10.26 20.05 -26.97
N CYS A 144 9.63 20.22 -28.13
CA CYS A 144 8.18 20.01 -28.28
C CYS A 144 7.86 18.55 -28.59
N PHE A 145 6.64 18.15 -28.25
CA PHE A 145 6.11 16.82 -28.54
C PHE A 145 4.69 16.91 -29.10
N GLU A 146 4.28 15.88 -29.84
CA GLU A 146 2.88 15.71 -30.23
C GLU A 146 1.97 15.71 -28.98
N GLY A 147 0.92 16.52 -28.98
CA GLY A 147 0.06 16.67 -27.82
C GLY A 147 -1.22 17.46 -28.09
N CYS A 148 -1.98 17.66 -27.01
CA CYS A 148 -3.21 18.44 -27.01
C CYS A 148 -3.03 19.66 -26.09
N PRO A 149 -2.38 20.75 -26.54
CA PRO A 149 -2.31 21.98 -25.77
C PRO A 149 -3.71 22.57 -25.59
N CYS A 150 -3.91 23.24 -24.45
CA CYS A 150 -5.16 23.95 -24.18
C CYS A 150 -5.30 25.17 -25.10
N ASP A 151 -6.54 25.46 -25.48
CA ASP A 151 -6.86 26.64 -26.27
C ASP A 151 -6.59 27.94 -25.48
N VAL A 152 -6.42 29.06 -26.19
CA VAL A 152 -6.20 30.37 -25.57
C VAL A 152 -7.31 30.69 -24.56
N GLY A 153 -6.92 31.08 -23.34
CA GLY A 153 -7.84 31.34 -22.22
C GLY A 153 -8.06 30.13 -21.29
N PHE A 154 -7.54 28.96 -21.67
CA PHE A 154 -7.60 27.74 -20.86
C PHE A 154 -6.19 27.32 -20.40
N ALA A 155 -6.14 26.61 -19.28
CA ALA A 155 -4.92 26.04 -18.73
C ALA A 155 -5.12 24.56 -18.39
N SER A 156 -4.03 23.79 -18.46
CA SER A 156 -4.05 22.37 -18.11
C SER A 156 -4.20 22.18 -16.60
N ASP A 157 -5.25 21.48 -16.19
CA ASP A 157 -5.49 21.00 -14.83
C ASP A 157 -5.27 19.48 -14.76
N GLY A 158 -4.15 19.02 -15.32
CA GLY A 158 -3.78 17.61 -15.46
C GLY A 158 -4.35 16.99 -16.74
N ASP A 159 -5.53 16.37 -16.64
CA ASP A 159 -6.16 15.63 -17.75
C ASP A 159 -7.20 16.46 -18.53
N LYS A 160 -7.41 17.72 -18.15
CA LYS A 160 -8.46 18.60 -18.69
C LYS A 160 -7.93 20.02 -18.89
N CYS A 161 -8.51 20.71 -19.86
CA CYS A 161 -8.32 22.14 -20.04
C CYS A 161 -9.49 22.89 -19.39
N VAL A 162 -9.18 23.67 -18.36
CA VAL A 162 -10.14 24.47 -17.60
C VAL A 162 -9.88 25.95 -17.83
N SER A 163 -10.91 26.78 -17.65
CA SER A 163 -10.72 28.23 -17.77
C SER A 163 -9.76 28.71 -16.69
N MET A 164 -8.87 29.65 -17.03
CA MET A 164 -7.79 30.08 -16.11
C MET A 164 -8.31 30.62 -14.76
N ASP A 165 -9.51 31.22 -14.74
CA ASP A 165 -10.21 31.70 -13.53
C ASP A 165 -10.76 30.58 -12.65
N THR A 166 -10.79 29.35 -13.16
CA THR A 166 -11.23 28.14 -12.44
C THR A 166 -10.06 27.23 -12.05
N CYS A 167 -8.82 27.70 -12.22
CA CYS A 167 -7.65 27.02 -11.69
C CYS A 167 -7.75 26.88 -10.16
N GLY A 168 -7.12 25.82 -9.66
CA GLY A 168 -7.14 25.48 -8.24
C GLY A 168 -6.31 26.39 -7.35
N CYS A 169 -5.80 25.83 -6.27
CA CYS A 169 -5.14 26.56 -5.18
C CYS A 169 -3.71 26.04 -5.01
N VAL A 170 -2.85 26.83 -4.39
CA VAL A 170 -1.54 26.35 -3.94
C VAL A 170 -1.50 26.30 -2.41
N TYR A 171 -1.06 25.15 -1.89
CA TYR A 171 -0.90 24.90 -0.47
C TYR A 171 0.46 24.24 -0.21
N GLU A 172 1.32 24.87 0.59
CA GLU A 172 2.68 24.40 0.89
C GLU A 172 3.51 24.02 -0.37
N GLY A 173 3.38 24.81 -1.44
CA GLY A 173 4.09 24.56 -2.72
C GLY A 173 3.47 23.47 -3.58
N GLN A 174 2.34 22.88 -3.17
CA GLN A 174 1.61 21.89 -3.95
C GLN A 174 0.35 22.52 -4.55
N TYR A 175 0.16 22.31 -5.85
CA TYR A 175 -1.09 22.65 -6.53
C TYR A 175 -2.21 21.65 -6.18
N LEU A 176 -3.39 22.18 -5.85
CA LEU A 176 -4.59 21.44 -5.47
C LEU A 176 -5.72 21.82 -6.42
N ARG A 177 -6.41 20.82 -6.99
CA ARG A 177 -7.60 21.07 -7.82
C ARG A 177 -8.74 21.66 -6.98
N VAL A 178 -9.65 22.40 -7.59
CA VAL A 178 -10.86 22.90 -6.92
C VAL A 178 -11.63 21.74 -6.28
N GLY A 179 -11.96 21.87 -4.99
CA GLY A 179 -12.62 20.83 -4.19
C GLY A 179 -11.68 19.77 -3.60
N GLN A 180 -10.40 19.74 -4.00
CA GLN A 180 -9.41 18.83 -3.41
C GLN A 180 -9.17 19.15 -1.93
N VAL A 181 -8.98 18.08 -1.17
CA VAL A 181 -8.82 18.13 0.29
C VAL A 181 -7.42 17.65 0.67
N VAL A 182 -6.75 18.41 1.54
CA VAL A 182 -5.49 18.02 2.18
C VAL A 182 -5.61 18.13 3.70
N VAL A 183 -5.03 17.19 4.42
CA VAL A 183 -4.94 17.23 5.89
C VAL A 183 -3.57 17.78 6.27
N THR A 184 -3.54 18.75 7.18
CA THR A 184 -2.29 19.34 7.68
C THR A 184 -1.40 18.31 8.35
N LYS A 185 -0.10 18.61 8.49
CA LYS A 185 0.88 17.70 9.10
C LYS A 185 0.49 17.25 10.51
N GLY A 186 -0.18 18.11 11.28
CA GLY A 186 -0.70 17.81 12.63
C GLY A 186 -2.09 17.19 12.69
N CYS A 187 -2.78 17.02 11.55
CA CYS A 187 -4.19 16.64 11.49
C CYS A 187 -5.14 17.56 12.28
N ASP A 188 -4.66 18.77 12.56
CA ASP A 188 -5.35 19.84 13.30
C ASP A 188 -6.27 20.67 12.40
N SER A 189 -6.12 20.53 11.09
CA SER A 189 -6.97 21.17 10.09
C SER A 189 -7.08 20.34 8.82
N LYS A 190 -8.18 20.56 8.11
CA LYS A 190 -8.45 20.09 6.76
C LYS A 190 -8.51 21.32 5.84
N CYS A 191 -7.69 21.32 4.81
CA CYS A 191 -7.60 22.36 3.80
C CYS A 191 -8.42 21.95 2.58
N VAL A 192 -9.37 22.78 2.16
CA VAL A 192 -10.20 22.54 0.97
C VAL A 192 -9.97 23.65 -0.04
N CYS A 193 -9.50 23.30 -1.23
CA CYS A 193 -9.34 24.29 -2.30
C CYS A 193 -10.70 24.79 -2.79
N GLN A 194 -10.91 26.11 -2.79
CA GLN A 194 -12.13 26.75 -3.28
C GLN A 194 -11.97 27.19 -4.75
N ALA A 195 -13.10 27.38 -5.43
CA ALA A 195 -13.12 27.92 -6.79
C ALA A 195 -12.54 29.36 -6.87
N SER A 196 -12.42 30.06 -5.74
CA SER A 196 -11.79 31.39 -5.68
C SER A 196 -10.26 31.34 -5.73
N GLY A 197 -9.64 30.16 -5.90
CA GLY A 197 -8.18 29.96 -5.77
C GLY A 197 -7.65 29.99 -4.33
N LEU A 198 -8.53 30.19 -3.33
CA LEU A 198 -8.16 30.25 -1.92
C LEU A 198 -8.36 28.90 -1.22
N VAL A 199 -7.50 28.61 -0.25
CA VAL A 199 -7.62 27.44 0.60
C VAL A 199 -8.50 27.76 1.81
N ARG A 200 -9.61 27.04 1.96
CA ARG A 200 -10.46 27.11 3.16
C ARG A 200 -9.96 26.14 4.22
N TYR A 201 -9.75 26.63 5.43
CA TYR A 201 -9.31 25.83 6.57
C TYR A 201 -10.50 25.41 7.43
N GLU A 202 -10.63 24.11 7.65
CA GLU A 202 -11.63 23.49 8.52
C GLU A 202 -10.90 22.86 9.71
N LYS A 203 -11.06 23.43 10.90
CA LYS A 203 -10.40 22.92 12.11
C LYS A 203 -10.87 21.49 12.40
N ARG A 204 -9.92 20.61 12.71
CA ARG A 204 -10.17 19.21 13.05
C ARG A 204 -9.30 18.80 14.23
N ILE A 205 -9.76 17.84 15.02
CA ILE A 205 -8.94 17.19 16.04
C ILE A 205 -9.15 15.69 15.88
N CYS A 206 -8.08 14.90 15.91
CA CYS A 206 -8.20 13.45 15.94
C CYS A 206 -8.96 13.00 17.19
N ALA A 207 -9.77 11.95 17.07
CA ALA A 207 -10.52 11.44 18.21
C ALA A 207 -9.57 10.88 19.29
N SER A 208 -10.07 10.72 20.51
CA SER A 208 -9.31 10.04 21.57
C SER A 208 -8.87 8.64 21.09
N GLY A 209 -7.58 8.32 21.22
CA GLY A 209 -7.00 7.05 20.74
C GLY A 209 -6.46 7.08 19.31
N GLU A 210 -6.72 8.14 18.55
CA GLU A 210 -6.14 8.35 17.22
C GLU A 210 -4.88 9.21 17.27
N VAL A 211 -3.93 8.93 16.38
CA VAL A 211 -2.76 9.78 16.14
C VAL A 211 -2.70 10.18 14.67
N CYS A 212 -2.19 11.38 14.42
CA CYS A 212 -1.93 11.81 13.07
C CYS A 212 -0.81 10.98 12.45
N GLY A 213 -1.08 10.34 11.32
CA GLY A 213 -0.12 9.50 10.62
C GLY A 213 -0.43 9.40 9.14
N VAL A 214 0.48 8.77 8.39
CA VAL A 214 0.31 8.48 6.96
C VAL A 214 0.09 6.97 6.82
N LYS A 215 -0.99 6.58 6.16
CA LYS A 215 -1.29 5.18 5.84
C LYS A 215 -1.72 5.09 4.38
N ASN A 216 -1.09 4.19 3.63
CA ASN A 216 -1.26 4.09 2.17
C ASN A 216 -1.11 5.46 1.49
N GLU A 217 -0.05 6.20 1.86
CA GLU A 217 0.28 7.54 1.32
C GLU A 217 -0.73 8.65 1.65
N VAL A 218 -1.83 8.34 2.32
CA VAL A 218 -2.83 9.33 2.74
C VAL A 218 -2.61 9.71 4.21
N ARG A 219 -2.48 11.00 4.48
CA ARG A 219 -2.40 11.54 5.85
C ARG A 219 -3.80 11.61 6.48
N GLY A 220 -3.90 11.16 7.73
CA GLY A 220 -5.13 11.31 8.51
C GLY A 220 -4.98 10.83 9.95
N CYS A 221 -6.07 10.94 10.69
CA CYS A 221 -6.17 10.35 12.02
C CYS A 221 -6.26 8.83 11.90
N GLN A 222 -5.34 8.13 12.54
CA GLN A 222 -5.25 6.68 12.52
C GLN A 222 -5.30 6.17 13.96
N LEU A 223 -6.04 5.09 14.20
CA LEU A 223 -6.01 4.41 15.50
C LEU A 223 -4.58 3.96 15.82
N LYS A 224 -4.08 4.38 16.98
CA LYS A 224 -2.77 3.95 17.44
C LYS A 224 -2.87 2.56 18.04
N HIS A 225 -2.33 1.57 17.35
CA HIS A 225 -2.25 0.21 17.86
C HIS A 225 -1.11 0.09 18.88
N GLY A 226 -1.39 -0.50 20.02
CA GLY A 226 -0.37 -1.01 20.93
C GLY A 226 -0.08 -2.46 20.58
N HIS A 227 1.16 -2.89 20.67
CA HIS A 227 1.54 -4.28 20.44
C HIS A 227 2.20 -4.87 21.68
N CYS A 228 1.67 -5.97 22.19
CA CYS A 228 2.33 -6.86 23.13
C CYS A 228 2.82 -8.10 22.37
N MET A 229 4.08 -8.48 22.56
CA MET A 229 4.73 -9.56 21.82
C MET A 229 5.31 -10.61 22.75
N VAL A 230 5.21 -11.88 22.36
CA VAL A 230 5.95 -12.99 22.97
C VAL A 230 6.78 -13.67 21.89
N HIS A 231 8.10 -13.69 22.08
CA HIS A 231 9.10 -14.23 21.18
C HIS A 231 9.58 -15.62 21.65
N PRO A 232 10.23 -16.39 20.76
CA PRO A 232 11.03 -17.56 21.10
C PRO A 232 11.87 -17.38 22.38
N GLY A 233 11.88 -18.39 23.25
CA GLY A 233 12.62 -18.34 24.53
C GLY A 233 11.85 -17.66 25.66
N ALA A 234 10.54 -17.45 25.48
CA ALA A 234 9.66 -16.76 26.42
C ALA A 234 10.02 -15.28 26.70
N HIS A 235 10.78 -14.66 25.80
CA HIS A 235 11.02 -13.23 25.82
C HIS A 235 9.73 -12.48 25.46
N PHE A 236 9.40 -11.42 26.18
CA PHE A 236 8.21 -10.62 25.87
C PHE A 236 8.51 -9.14 25.79
N THR A 237 7.62 -8.41 25.10
CA THR A 237 7.57 -6.95 25.05
C THR A 237 6.13 -6.50 25.34
N THR A 238 5.93 -5.65 26.34
CA THR A 238 4.61 -5.07 26.69
C THR A 238 4.17 -4.00 25.69
N PHE A 239 2.94 -3.51 25.82
CA PHE A 239 2.39 -2.45 24.96
C PHE A 239 3.17 -1.13 25.01
N ASP A 240 3.87 -0.86 26.11
CA ASP A 240 4.69 0.33 26.33
C ASP A 240 6.20 -0.01 26.38
N CYS A 241 6.59 -1.09 25.69
CA CYS A 241 7.97 -1.48 25.40
C CYS A 241 8.83 -2.00 26.57
N MET A 242 8.23 -2.36 27.71
CA MET A 242 8.94 -3.11 28.76
C MET A 242 9.26 -4.52 28.26
N ARG A 243 10.49 -5.00 28.52
CA ARG A 243 10.97 -6.31 28.09
C ARG A 243 11.32 -7.18 29.28
N GLY A 244 11.09 -8.48 29.14
CA GLY A 244 11.48 -9.46 30.15
C GLY A 244 11.45 -10.89 29.60
N VAL A 245 11.59 -11.86 30.51
CA VAL A 245 11.53 -13.29 30.21
C VAL A 245 10.48 -13.93 31.11
N MET A 246 9.54 -14.68 30.52
CA MET A 246 8.57 -15.47 31.27
C MET A 246 9.16 -16.82 31.68
N GLY A 247 8.74 -17.32 32.84
CA GLY A 247 9.01 -18.69 33.25
C GLY A 247 8.11 -19.71 32.54
N LEU A 248 8.14 -20.95 33.01
CA LEU A 248 7.22 -22.00 32.53
C LEU A 248 5.83 -21.88 33.17
N GLY A 249 4.78 -22.17 32.41
CA GLY A 249 3.38 -22.18 32.86
C GLY A 249 2.51 -21.14 32.17
N ALA A 250 1.31 -20.94 32.70
CA ALA A 250 0.31 -20.04 32.14
C ALA A 250 0.40 -18.63 32.73
N PHE A 251 0.44 -17.62 31.86
CA PHE A 251 0.53 -16.20 32.21
C PHE A 251 -0.62 -15.43 31.59
N GLU A 252 -1.28 -14.60 32.38
CA GLU A 252 -2.27 -13.65 31.86
C GLU A 252 -1.55 -12.41 31.31
N VAL A 253 -1.51 -12.28 29.98
CA VAL A 253 -0.69 -11.26 29.29
C VAL A 253 -1.48 -10.03 28.85
N ALA A 254 -2.82 -10.08 28.87
CA ALA A 254 -3.66 -8.90 28.65
C ALA A 254 -5.09 -9.20 29.13
N SER A 255 -5.76 -8.25 29.79
CA SER A 255 -7.19 -8.34 30.09
C SER A 255 -7.80 -6.95 30.30
N LEU A 256 -9.05 -6.73 29.88
CA LEU A 256 -9.74 -5.46 30.14
C LEU A 256 -10.09 -5.34 31.64
N CYS A 257 -9.76 -4.19 32.26
CA CYS A 257 -10.04 -3.94 33.69
C CYS A 257 -11.52 -4.01 34.04
N ASP A 258 -12.36 -3.40 33.21
CA ASP A 258 -13.81 -3.43 33.37
C ASP A 258 -14.36 -4.77 32.88
N GLN A 259 -14.57 -5.69 33.81
CA GLN A 259 -15.18 -7.00 33.56
C GLN A 259 -16.66 -6.91 33.16
N THR A 260 -17.32 -5.78 33.48
CA THR A 260 -18.73 -5.57 33.14
C THR A 260 -18.91 -5.07 31.71
N SER A 261 -17.85 -4.53 31.09
CA SER A 261 -17.85 -4.06 29.71
C SER A 261 -18.27 -5.16 28.73
N ALA A 262 -19.17 -4.83 27.80
CA ALA A 262 -19.50 -5.71 26.67
C ALA A 262 -18.29 -6.06 25.79
N GLN A 263 -17.19 -5.30 25.90
CA GLN A 263 -15.95 -5.50 25.15
C GLN A 263 -14.86 -6.21 25.99
N TRP A 264 -15.25 -6.80 27.12
CA TRP A 264 -14.28 -7.50 27.99
C TRP A 264 -13.58 -8.64 27.25
N PHE A 265 -12.27 -8.72 27.48
CA PHE A 265 -11.43 -9.79 26.99
C PHE A 265 -10.35 -10.16 28.02
N ARG A 266 -9.79 -11.35 27.87
CA ARG A 266 -8.62 -11.84 28.61
C ARG A 266 -7.78 -12.76 27.72
N VAL A 267 -6.47 -12.56 27.71
CA VAL A 267 -5.49 -13.33 26.94
C VAL A 267 -4.54 -14.02 27.91
N VAL A 268 -4.44 -15.34 27.78
CA VAL A 268 -3.55 -16.19 28.57
C VAL A 268 -2.62 -16.94 27.63
N VAL A 269 -1.33 -16.96 27.96
CA VAL A 269 -0.28 -17.63 27.19
C VAL A 269 0.33 -18.71 28.07
N ASP A 270 0.35 -19.94 27.59
CA ASP A 270 0.98 -21.07 28.26
C ASP A 270 2.35 -21.37 27.64
N VAL A 271 3.40 -21.22 28.44
CA VAL A 271 4.80 -21.39 28.05
C VAL A 271 5.30 -22.75 28.52
N ARG A 272 5.74 -23.60 27.59
CA ARG A 272 6.27 -24.94 27.88
C ARG A 272 7.55 -25.23 27.11
N VAL A 273 8.28 -26.25 27.56
CA VAL A 273 9.35 -26.90 26.79
C VAL A 273 8.72 -28.04 26.00
N CYS A 274 8.70 -27.94 24.68
CA CYS A 274 7.99 -28.90 23.82
C CYS A 274 8.85 -30.11 23.39
N SER A 275 10.18 -30.03 23.56
CA SER A 275 11.15 -31.09 23.27
C SER A 275 12.34 -31.02 24.23
N ASN A 276 12.97 -32.15 24.55
CA ASN A 276 14.16 -32.18 25.42
C ASN A 276 15.30 -31.32 24.83
N GLY A 277 15.82 -30.38 25.63
CA GLY A 277 16.87 -29.44 25.22
C GLY A 277 16.39 -28.24 24.39
N ALA A 278 15.10 -28.12 24.11
CA ALA A 278 14.54 -26.94 23.46
C ALA A 278 14.33 -25.79 24.45
N TYR A 279 14.38 -24.56 23.94
CA TYR A 279 14.07 -23.37 24.71
C TYR A 279 12.55 -23.26 24.98
N PRO A 280 12.13 -22.61 26.09
CA PRO A 280 10.71 -22.38 26.40
C PRO A 280 9.99 -21.62 25.28
N ASN A 281 8.80 -22.08 24.92
CA ASN A 281 7.97 -21.49 23.86
C ASN A 281 6.50 -21.44 24.22
N VAL A 282 5.76 -20.58 23.53
CA VAL A 282 4.30 -20.55 23.58
C VAL A 282 3.76 -21.87 23.05
N ALA A 283 3.19 -22.67 23.94
CA ALA A 283 2.56 -23.94 23.59
C ALA A 283 1.08 -23.72 23.23
N THR A 284 0.39 -22.83 23.94
CA THR A 284 -1.03 -22.56 23.71
C THR A 284 -1.39 -21.12 24.12
N VAL A 285 -2.28 -20.50 23.35
CA VAL A 285 -2.86 -19.19 23.62
C VAL A 285 -4.35 -19.36 23.84
N TYR A 286 -4.87 -18.79 24.92
CA TYR A 286 -6.29 -18.74 25.25
C TYR A 286 -6.77 -17.30 25.21
N VAL A 287 -7.87 -17.06 24.53
CA VAL A 287 -8.52 -15.75 24.42
C VAL A 287 -9.95 -15.90 24.89
N PHE A 288 -10.27 -15.28 26.00
CA PHE A 288 -11.59 -15.28 26.59
C PHE A 288 -12.29 -13.97 26.26
N PHE A 289 -13.54 -14.08 25.82
CA PHE A 289 -14.54 -13.03 25.76
C PHE A 289 -15.69 -13.41 26.69
N LYS A 290 -16.71 -12.57 26.83
CA LYS A 290 -17.88 -12.88 27.69
C LYS A 290 -18.52 -14.22 27.39
N ASP A 291 -18.75 -14.51 26.11
CA ASP A 291 -19.53 -15.69 25.69
C ASP A 291 -18.73 -16.69 24.86
N VAL A 292 -17.47 -16.36 24.53
CA VAL A 292 -16.63 -17.11 23.59
C VAL A 292 -15.22 -17.29 24.15
N THR A 293 -14.67 -18.48 24.02
CA THR A 293 -13.24 -18.75 24.22
C THR A 293 -12.63 -19.23 22.91
N VAL A 294 -11.47 -18.67 22.56
CA VAL A 294 -10.65 -19.09 21.42
C VAL A 294 -9.36 -19.68 21.96
N THR A 295 -8.97 -20.84 21.46
CA THR A 295 -7.71 -21.52 21.84
C THR A 295 -6.89 -21.75 20.59
N VAL A 296 -5.61 -21.42 20.63
CA VAL A 296 -4.67 -21.66 19.52
C VAL A 296 -3.43 -22.37 20.05
N ASN A 297 -3.08 -23.52 19.48
CA ASN A 297 -1.86 -24.24 19.86
C ASN A 297 -0.64 -23.84 19.01
N SER A 298 0.53 -24.40 19.36
CA SER A 298 1.80 -24.21 18.64
C SER A 298 1.83 -24.78 17.21
N GLN A 299 0.80 -25.54 16.80
CA GLN A 299 0.63 -26.03 15.43
C GLN A 299 -0.34 -25.16 14.62
N HIS A 300 -0.75 -24.01 15.15
CA HIS A 300 -1.75 -23.11 14.57
C HIS A 300 -3.16 -23.71 14.44
N ASN A 301 -3.45 -24.79 15.17
CA ASN A 301 -4.81 -25.31 15.28
C ASN A 301 -5.62 -24.40 16.20
N THR A 302 -6.83 -24.04 15.76
CA THR A 302 -7.72 -23.11 16.45
C THR A 302 -9.02 -23.80 16.86
N TRP A 303 -9.41 -23.61 18.12
CA TRP A 303 -10.71 -24.06 18.66
C TRP A 303 -11.49 -22.86 19.17
N VAL A 304 -12.81 -22.86 18.94
CA VAL A 304 -13.71 -21.82 19.43
C VAL A 304 -14.83 -22.50 20.21
N SER A 305 -14.97 -22.17 21.48
CA SER A 305 -16.06 -22.64 22.35
C SER A 305 -16.96 -21.48 22.78
N LYS A 306 -18.28 -21.66 22.70
CA LYS A 306 -19.25 -20.76 23.35
C LYS A 306 -19.65 -21.30 24.71
N ALA A 307 -20.03 -20.41 25.63
CA ALA A 307 -20.56 -20.77 26.94
C ALA A 307 -21.78 -21.72 26.87
N GLU A 308 -22.53 -21.72 25.76
CA GLU A 308 -23.69 -22.59 25.50
C GLU A 308 -23.36 -23.89 24.72
N GLY A 309 -22.08 -24.30 24.65
CA GLY A 309 -21.71 -25.62 24.12
C GLY A 309 -21.76 -25.80 22.60
N ARG A 310 -22.07 -24.76 21.81
CA ARG A 310 -22.01 -24.80 20.33
C ARG A 310 -20.66 -24.28 19.81
N VAL A 311 -19.89 -25.16 19.18
CA VAL A 311 -18.68 -24.81 18.41
C VAL A 311 -19.11 -24.23 17.05
N MET A 312 -18.85 -22.95 16.80
CA MET A 312 -19.02 -22.35 15.47
C MET A 312 -17.71 -22.40 14.67
N ARG A 313 -17.78 -22.78 13.39
CA ARG A 313 -16.64 -22.78 12.46
C ARG A 313 -16.38 -21.43 11.77
N GLU A 314 -17.23 -20.42 11.98
CA GLU A 314 -17.36 -19.29 11.06
C GLU A 314 -17.03 -17.93 11.70
N TRP A 315 -15.79 -17.74 12.14
CA TRP A 315 -15.26 -16.42 12.59
C TRP A 315 -13.81 -16.17 12.15
N MET A 316 -13.23 -17.07 11.35
CA MET A 316 -11.83 -17.01 10.93
C MET A 316 -11.73 -16.51 9.49
N ARG A 317 -11.07 -15.37 9.30
CA ARG A 317 -10.61 -14.96 7.96
C ARG A 317 -9.24 -15.61 7.75
N HIS A 318 -9.20 -16.76 7.09
CA HIS A 318 -7.94 -17.37 6.67
C HIS A 318 -7.28 -16.46 5.62
N THR A 319 -6.19 -15.79 5.98
CA THR A 319 -5.31 -15.16 4.99
C THR A 319 -4.39 -16.23 4.37
N PRO A 320 -4.07 -16.19 3.06
CA PRO A 320 -3.29 -17.24 2.39
C PRO A 320 -1.78 -17.25 2.72
N GLN A 321 -1.38 -16.69 3.84
CA GLN A 321 -0.01 -16.70 4.33
C GLN A 321 -0.06 -17.22 5.75
N SER A 322 1.01 -17.88 6.19
CA SER A 322 1.15 -18.65 7.43
C SER A 322 1.04 -17.84 8.74
N THR A 323 0.26 -16.76 8.73
CA THR A 323 -0.13 -15.88 9.82
C THR A 323 -1.63 -15.98 10.03
N PHE A 324 -2.06 -16.40 11.23
CA PHE A 324 -3.48 -16.36 11.61
C PHE A 324 -3.79 -15.00 12.24
N THR A 325 -4.99 -14.44 12.00
CA THR A 325 -5.46 -13.24 12.71
C THR A 325 -6.83 -13.52 13.33
N VAL A 326 -6.93 -13.54 14.66
CA VAL A 326 -8.23 -13.54 15.36
C VAL A 326 -8.66 -12.09 15.52
N ALA A 327 -9.69 -11.64 14.78
CA ALA A 327 -10.17 -10.26 14.79
C ALA A 327 -11.44 -10.09 15.66
N ALA A 328 -11.44 -9.02 16.45
CA ALA A 328 -12.31 -8.72 17.60
C ALA A 328 -13.83 -8.74 17.46
N VAL A 329 -14.47 -8.89 18.63
CA VAL A 329 -15.84 -8.45 18.97
C VAL A 329 -16.03 -6.98 18.58
N ASN A 330 -17.10 -6.69 17.82
CA ASN A 330 -17.44 -5.35 17.29
C ASN A 330 -16.31 -4.64 16.53
N GLY A 331 -15.44 -5.42 15.88
CA GLY A 331 -14.80 -5.02 14.63
C GLY A 331 -13.41 -4.41 14.71
N LYS A 332 -12.86 -3.95 15.85
CA LYS A 332 -11.54 -3.26 15.83
C LYS A 332 -10.59 -3.38 17.04
N ASN A 333 -10.97 -3.93 18.20
CA ASN A 333 -10.23 -3.60 19.43
C ASN A 333 -9.08 -4.51 19.83
N VAL A 334 -9.10 -5.81 19.51
CA VAL A 334 -8.01 -6.77 19.80
C VAL A 334 -7.76 -7.66 18.60
N SER A 335 -6.52 -7.73 18.10
CA SER A 335 -6.11 -8.72 17.11
C SER A 335 -4.99 -9.60 17.66
N LEU A 336 -5.10 -10.91 17.43
CA LEU A 336 -4.02 -11.84 17.73
C LEU A 336 -3.43 -12.35 16.44
N THR A 337 -2.13 -12.15 16.24
CA THR A 337 -1.39 -12.72 15.13
C THR A 337 -0.32 -13.66 15.65
N SER A 338 -0.20 -14.88 15.13
CA SER A 338 1.06 -15.62 15.28
C SER A 338 1.69 -15.99 13.96
N THR A 339 3.01 -15.99 13.97
CA THR A 339 3.86 -16.23 12.81
C THR A 339 4.39 -17.67 12.81
N PRO A 340 4.91 -18.16 11.68
CA PRO A 340 5.56 -19.49 11.59
C PRO A 340 6.78 -19.64 12.50
N ALA A 341 7.34 -18.53 12.96
CA ALA A 341 8.46 -18.49 13.90
C ALA A 341 8.00 -18.59 15.37
N ASN A 342 6.76 -19.03 15.64
CA ASN A 342 6.14 -19.09 16.97
C ASN A 342 6.15 -17.75 17.73
N GLN A 343 6.15 -16.62 17.02
CA GLN A 343 5.96 -15.32 17.64
C GLN A 343 4.47 -15.01 17.75
N LEU A 344 4.04 -14.56 18.92
CA LEU A 344 2.68 -14.11 19.17
C LEU A 344 2.65 -12.58 19.27
N PHE A 345 1.69 -11.97 18.58
CA PHE A 345 1.38 -10.55 18.60
C PHE A 345 -0.04 -10.39 19.13
N VAL A 346 -0.21 -9.63 20.19
CA VAL A 346 -1.50 -9.12 20.66
C VAL A 346 -1.52 -7.63 20.36
N SER A 347 -2.40 -7.19 19.47
CA SER A 347 -2.53 -5.78 19.10
C SER A 347 -3.85 -5.22 19.61
N ILE A 348 -3.80 -4.03 20.21
CA ILE A 348 -4.99 -3.35 20.75
C ILE A 348 -5.09 -1.96 20.11
N ALA A 349 -6.24 -1.63 19.52
CA ALA A 349 -6.41 -0.41 18.72
C ALA A 349 -6.68 0.86 19.54
N ASP A 350 -6.94 0.73 20.85
CA ASP A 350 -7.40 1.84 21.70
C ASP A 350 -6.56 1.99 22.98
N ARG A 351 -5.95 3.18 23.14
CA ARG A 351 -5.14 3.61 24.30
C ARG A 351 -5.94 3.88 25.58
N THR A 352 -7.25 3.99 25.48
CA THR A 352 -8.12 4.21 26.66
C THR A 352 -8.43 2.90 27.40
N VAL A 353 -8.10 1.76 26.81
CA VAL A 353 -8.26 0.44 27.41
C VAL A 353 -7.24 0.27 28.54
N VAL A 354 -7.71 0.38 29.78
CA VAL A 354 -6.90 0.04 30.96
C VAL A 354 -6.86 -1.48 31.08
N ILE A 355 -5.67 -2.04 30.92
CA ILE A 355 -5.45 -3.49 30.95
C ILE A 355 -4.98 -3.88 32.34
N LYS A 356 -5.57 -4.94 32.92
CA LYS A 356 -5.44 -5.21 34.36
C LYS A 356 -4.08 -5.79 34.75
N ARG A 357 -3.31 -6.36 33.83
CA ARG A 357 -2.13 -7.15 34.20
C ARG A 357 -0.94 -7.06 33.26
N VAL A 358 -1.03 -6.34 32.16
CA VAL A 358 0.15 -5.88 31.41
C VAL A 358 -0.15 -4.45 31.01
N SER A 359 0.48 -3.51 31.71
CA SER A 359 0.52 -2.08 31.44
C SER A 359 -0.82 -1.33 31.36
N GLY A 360 -0.84 -0.09 31.82
CA GLY A 360 -1.78 0.86 31.23
C GLY A 360 -1.26 1.12 29.82
N TYR A 361 -2.06 0.90 28.76
CA TYR A 361 -1.65 1.29 27.39
C TYR A 361 -1.72 2.83 27.23
N LYS A 362 -0.97 3.53 28.08
CA LYS A 362 -0.98 4.97 28.29
C LYS A 362 0.26 5.66 27.72
N GLY A 363 1.23 4.90 27.19
CA GLY A 363 2.47 5.42 26.64
C GLY A 363 3.52 5.78 27.69
N ILE A 364 3.42 5.23 28.90
CA ILE A 364 4.36 5.43 30.00
C ILE A 364 4.94 4.04 30.34
N VAL A 365 6.26 3.92 30.50
CA VAL A 365 6.90 2.61 30.78
C VAL A 365 6.82 2.28 32.29
N LYS A 366 6.64 3.31 33.12
CA LYS A 366 6.70 3.21 34.59
C LYS A 366 5.47 2.55 35.18
N ASP A 367 4.30 2.65 34.56
CA ASP A 367 3.08 1.95 34.98
C ASP A 367 3.06 0.48 34.54
N ASP A 368 3.92 0.08 33.59
CA ASP A 368 4.17 -1.34 33.28
C ASP A 368 4.87 -2.06 34.43
N MET A 369 5.65 -1.32 35.22
CA MET A 369 6.43 -1.83 36.35
C MET A 369 5.56 -2.07 37.60
N THR A 370 4.43 -2.75 37.41
CA THR A 370 3.40 -2.98 38.43
C THR A 370 2.97 -4.45 38.47
N THR A 371 2.92 -5.04 39.66
CA THR A 371 2.47 -6.42 39.91
C THR A 371 0.95 -6.58 39.74
N ALA A 372 0.46 -7.82 39.69
CA ALA A 372 -0.96 -8.15 39.53
C ALA A 372 -1.88 -7.61 40.65
N ASP A 373 -1.34 -7.28 41.82
CA ASP A 373 -2.00 -6.65 42.96
C ASP A 373 -1.78 -5.12 43.02
N ARG A 374 -1.27 -4.52 41.94
CA ARG A 374 -1.07 -3.07 41.74
C ARG A 374 0.05 -2.44 42.58
N GLN A 375 1.07 -3.21 42.95
CA GLN A 375 2.27 -2.67 43.60
C GLN A 375 3.36 -2.38 42.58
N SER A 376 4.05 -1.25 42.70
CA SER A 376 5.17 -0.94 41.81
C SER A 376 6.44 -1.69 42.25
N SER A 377 7.19 -2.22 41.29
CA SER A 377 8.47 -2.90 41.52
C SER A 377 9.48 -2.44 40.48
N THR A 378 10.77 -2.39 40.80
CA THR A 378 11.83 -2.17 39.80
C THR A 378 12.36 -3.46 39.18
N ASP A 379 11.91 -4.61 39.69
CA ASP A 379 12.33 -5.94 39.24
C ASP A 379 11.24 -6.56 38.34
N VAL A 380 11.56 -6.68 37.05
CA VAL A 380 10.69 -7.28 36.02
C VAL A 380 10.32 -8.73 36.36
N THR A 381 11.20 -9.47 37.02
CA THR A 381 10.98 -10.87 37.41
C THR A 381 9.88 -10.99 38.46
N VAL A 382 9.82 -10.04 39.41
CA VAL A 382 8.74 -9.96 40.43
C VAL A 382 7.40 -9.64 39.76
N ILE A 383 7.41 -8.76 38.77
CA ILE A 383 6.21 -8.38 38.03
C ILE A 383 5.68 -9.57 37.23
N VAL A 384 6.52 -10.22 36.44
CA VAL A 384 6.13 -11.35 35.57
C VAL A 384 5.68 -12.57 36.38
N SER A 385 6.33 -12.84 37.51
CA SER A 385 5.91 -13.94 38.40
C SER A 385 4.52 -13.70 39.00
N SER A 386 4.13 -12.44 39.26
CA SER A 386 2.79 -12.10 39.72
C SER A 386 1.69 -12.34 38.68
N TRP A 387 2.04 -12.40 37.39
CA TRP A 387 1.09 -12.66 36.29
C TRP A 387 0.83 -14.16 36.06
N ARG A 388 1.65 -15.01 36.68
CA ARG A 388 1.52 -16.46 36.57
C ARG A 388 0.23 -16.92 37.25
N LEU A 389 -0.56 -17.70 36.53
CA LEU A 389 -1.73 -18.36 37.09
C LEU A 389 -1.24 -19.53 37.96
N GLY A 390 -1.69 -19.59 39.22
CA GLY A 390 -1.35 -20.68 40.13
C GLY A 390 -1.80 -22.04 39.61
N THR A 391 -1.24 -23.13 40.13
CA THR A 391 -1.51 -24.55 39.77
C THR A 391 -2.93 -25.05 40.07
N SER A 392 -3.90 -24.15 40.19
CA SER A 392 -5.33 -24.45 40.39
C SER A 392 -6.06 -24.35 39.06
N LEU A 393 -5.76 -25.28 38.14
CA LEU A 393 -6.69 -25.71 37.10
C LEU A 393 -6.97 -27.19 37.38
N ALA A 394 -7.83 -27.43 38.37
CA ALA A 394 -8.52 -28.69 38.62
C ALA A 394 -10.00 -28.35 38.86
#